data_AF-A0A2E1II67-F1
#
_entry.id   AF-A0A2E1II67-F1
#
_cell.length_a   1.000
_cell.length_b   1.000
_cell.length_c   1.000
_cell.angle_alpha   90.00
_cell.angle_beta   90.00
_cell.angle_gamma   90.00
#
_symmetry.space_group_name_H-M   'P 1'
#
loop_
_entity.id
_entity.type
_entity.pdbx_description
1 polymer ?
#
loop_
_entity_poly.entity_id
_entity_poly.type
_entity_poly.pdbx_seq_one_letter_code
_entity_poly.pdbx_strand_id
1 'polypeptide(L)'
;MDKVWGMKGKDRFVTKGFAKGYMKIMDMEEGEVIEFCGCPKTRLVQKRKNVWIELGDDVKAVVKNAKVDDFEMDFANKIITMVADPMA
;
A
#
# COMPACT_ATOMS: atom_id res chain seq x y z
N MET A 1 -14.50 -1.13 -9.52
CA MET A 1 -13.73 -0.67 -8.34
C MET A 1 -13.60 -1.86 -7.44
N ASP A 2 -12.41 -2.45 -7.43
CA ASP A 2 -12.12 -3.69 -6.73
C ASP A 2 -11.72 -3.36 -5.29
N LYS A 3 -12.57 -3.77 -4.34
CA LYS A 3 -12.26 -3.77 -2.91
C LYS A 3 -11.61 -5.11 -2.61
N VAL A 4 -10.50 -5.08 -1.90
CA VAL A 4 -9.86 -6.27 -1.37
C VAL A 4 -9.78 -6.16 0.15
N TRP A 5 -9.84 -7.31 0.78
CA TRP A 5 -9.68 -7.48 2.22
C TRP A 5 -8.46 -8.36 2.43
N GLY A 6 -7.56 -7.96 3.32
CA GLY A 6 -6.58 -8.88 3.88
C GLY A 6 -7.33 -10.02 4.58
N MET A 7 -6.87 -11.23 4.36
CA MET A 7 -7.25 -12.41 5.12
C MET A 7 -6.18 -12.65 6.17
N LYS A 8 -6.54 -13.40 7.21
CA LYS A 8 -5.63 -13.75 8.31
C LYS A 8 -4.35 -14.42 7.77
N GLY A 9 -3.23 -13.71 7.71
CA GLY A 9 -1.97 -14.22 7.14
C GLY A 9 -1.07 -13.14 6.54
N LYS A 10 0.03 -13.56 5.88
CA LYS A 10 0.91 -12.64 5.12
C LYS A 10 0.42 -12.54 3.69
N ASP A 11 -0.57 -11.67 3.45
CA ASP A 11 -1.09 -11.46 2.11
C ASP A 11 -0.19 -10.56 1.26
N ARG A 12 -0.19 -10.81 -0.05
CA ARG A 12 0.55 -10.04 -1.06
C ARG A 12 -0.41 -9.38 -2.03
N PHE A 13 -0.54 -8.06 -1.93
CA PHE A 13 -1.34 -7.26 -2.85
C PHE A 13 -0.47 -6.80 -4.03
N VAL A 14 -0.85 -7.12 -5.26
CA VAL A 14 -0.05 -6.76 -6.45
C VAL A 14 -0.69 -5.59 -7.19
N THR A 15 0.01 -4.46 -7.26
CA THR A 15 -0.41 -3.32 -8.08
C THR A 15 0.14 -3.44 -9.51
N LYS A 16 -0.74 -3.63 -10.50
CA LYS A 16 -0.35 -3.73 -11.92
C LYS A 16 0.02 -2.36 -12.49
N GLY A 17 1.28 -1.94 -12.33
CA GLY A 17 1.98 -0.92 -13.13
C GLY A 17 1.12 0.24 -13.70
N PHE A 18 1.27 0.53 -15.00
CA PHE A 18 0.67 1.68 -15.70
C PHE A 18 -0.82 1.53 -16.05
N ALA A 19 -1.50 0.47 -15.61
CA ALA A 19 -2.92 0.29 -15.89
C ALA A 19 -3.77 1.28 -15.08
N LYS A 20 -4.88 1.74 -15.68
CA LYS A 20 -5.90 2.54 -15.00
C LYS A 20 -6.70 1.66 -14.06
N GLY A 21 -6.71 2.02 -12.78
CA GLY A 21 -7.42 1.29 -11.74
C GLY A 21 -6.65 1.38 -10.44
N TYR A 22 -7.37 1.53 -9.33
CA TYR A 22 -6.76 1.51 -8.00
C TYR A 22 -7.50 0.51 -7.11
N MET A 23 -6.71 -0.23 -6.35
CA MET A 23 -7.20 -1.18 -5.37
C MET A 23 -7.52 -0.45 -4.06
N LYS A 24 -8.65 -0.78 -3.43
CA LYS A 24 -8.93 -0.32 -2.06
C LYS A 24 -8.71 -1.49 -1.10
N ILE A 25 -7.70 -1.37 -0.25
CA ILE A 25 -7.39 -2.33 0.80
C ILE A 25 -8.13 -1.84 2.05
N MET A 26 -9.11 -2.62 2.49
CA MET A 26 -10.01 -2.21 3.59
C MET A 26 -9.44 -2.54 4.97
N ASP A 27 -8.65 -3.61 5.04
CA ASP A 27 -8.10 -4.19 6.25
C ASP A 27 -6.70 -4.67 5.85
N MET A 28 -5.67 -3.90 6.23
CA MET A 28 -4.28 -4.30 6.04
C MET A 28 -3.68 -4.53 7.41
N GLU A 29 -3.05 -5.68 7.60
CA GLU A 29 -2.46 -6.10 8.87
C GLU A 29 -0.94 -6.04 8.83
N GLU A 30 -0.31 -6.03 10.02
CA GLU A 30 1.14 -6.11 10.13
C GLU A 30 1.67 -7.38 9.45
N GLY A 31 2.74 -7.23 8.67
CA GLY A 31 3.37 -8.34 7.96
C GLY A 31 2.74 -8.67 6.60
N GLU A 32 1.64 -8.02 6.23
CA GLU A 32 1.16 -7.98 4.86
C GLU A 32 1.99 -7.04 4.00
N VAL A 33 2.09 -7.35 2.70
CA VAL A 33 2.94 -6.61 1.77
C VAL A 33 2.17 -6.20 0.52
N ILE A 34 2.43 -4.99 0.05
CA ILE A 34 1.95 -4.52 -1.25
C ILE A 34 3.14 -4.52 -2.19
N GLU A 35 3.11 -5.39 -3.19
CA GLU A 35 4.04 -5.34 -4.30
C GLU A 35 3.66 -4.23 -5.28
N PHE A 36 4.65 -3.42 -5.62
CA PHE A 36 4.53 -2.34 -6.58
C PHE A 36 5.57 -2.46 -7.70
N CYS A 37 5.51 -1.57 -8.68
CA CYS A 37 6.41 -1.64 -9.83
C CYS A 37 7.89 -1.36 -9.51
N GLY A 38 8.24 -0.94 -8.29
CA GLY A 38 9.58 -0.46 -7.94
C GLY A 38 9.93 0.89 -8.58
N CYS A 39 8.92 1.63 -9.06
CA CYS A 39 9.15 2.85 -9.80
C CYS A 39 9.56 4.00 -8.87
N PRO A 40 10.56 4.83 -9.21
CA PRO A 40 11.03 5.93 -8.35
C PRO A 40 10.02 7.07 -8.19
N LYS A 41 8.96 7.08 -9.00
CA LYS A 41 7.83 8.01 -8.87
C LYS A 41 6.75 7.53 -7.90
N THR A 42 6.89 6.32 -7.35
CA THR A 42 5.94 5.81 -6.36
C THR A 42 6.10 6.56 -5.05
N ARG A 43 4.99 7.00 -4.47
CA ARG A 43 4.93 7.77 -3.23
C ARG A 43 3.78 7.30 -2.35
N LEU A 44 3.99 7.36 -1.05
CA LEU A 44 2.93 7.21 -0.06
C LEU A 44 2.44 8.61 0.33
N VAL A 45 1.14 8.83 0.25
CA VAL A 45 0.52 10.11 0.56
C VAL A 45 -0.58 9.91 1.58
N GLN A 46 -0.48 10.62 2.71
CA GLN A 46 -1.53 10.63 3.71
C GLN A 46 -2.71 11.49 3.23
N LYS A 47 -3.90 10.91 3.12
CA LYS A 47 -5.14 11.65 2.86
C LYS A 47 -6.24 11.24 3.84
N ARG A 48 -6.50 12.13 4.82
CA ARG A 48 -7.40 11.87 5.96
C ARG A 48 -6.92 10.65 6.75
N LYS A 49 -7.76 9.63 6.95
CA LYS A 49 -7.43 8.36 7.61
C LYS A 49 -7.07 7.26 6.59
N ASN A 50 -6.37 7.59 5.51
CA ASN A 50 -6.02 6.62 4.48
C ASN A 50 -4.62 6.91 3.94
N VAL A 51 -3.92 5.84 3.57
CA VAL A 51 -2.66 5.92 2.84
C VAL A 51 -2.93 5.68 1.37
N TRP A 52 -2.45 6.59 0.52
CA TRP A 52 -2.59 6.52 -0.92
C TRP A 52 -1.23 6.21 -1.52
N ILE A 53 -1.17 5.15 -2.31
CA ILE A 53 0.02 4.74 -3.04
C ILE A 53 -0.14 5.30 -4.45
N GLU A 54 0.59 6.36 -4.74
CA GLU A 54 0.52 7.12 -5.98
C GLU A 54 1.74 6.86 -6.84
N LEU A 55 1.57 6.85 -8.16
CA LEU A 55 2.63 6.78 -9.17
C LEU A 55 2.45 7.95 -10.12
N GLY A 56 3.17 9.05 -9.89
CA GLY A 56 2.87 10.31 -10.59
C GLY A 56 1.47 10.81 -10.24
N ASP A 57 0.63 11.04 -11.24
CA ASP A 57 -0.77 11.47 -11.07
C ASP A 57 -1.77 10.31 -10.92
N ASP A 58 -1.31 9.06 -11.05
CA ASP A 58 -2.16 7.88 -10.91
C ASP A 58 -2.16 7.34 -9.48
N VAL A 59 -3.33 6.97 -8.98
CA VAL A 59 -3.48 6.22 -7.74
C VAL A 59 -3.42 4.73 -8.07
N LYS A 60 -2.59 3.97 -7.35
CA LYS A 60 -2.42 2.52 -7.56
C LYS A 60 -3.09 1.70 -6.47
N ALA A 61 -3.01 2.16 -5.23
CA ALA A 61 -3.72 1.55 -4.13
C ALA A 61 -4.09 2.59 -3.06
N VAL A 62 -5.15 2.29 -2.31
CA VAL A 62 -5.57 3.07 -1.15
C VAL A 62 -5.78 2.12 0.01
N VAL A 63 -4.99 2.26 1.06
CA VAL A 63 -5.17 1.55 2.33
C VAL A 63 -6.08 2.38 3.22
N LYS A 64 -7.20 1.80 3.62
CA LYS A 64 -8.19 2.45 4.48
C LYS A 64 -7.77 2.33 5.95
N ASN A 65 -8.09 3.37 6.72
CA ASN A 65 -7.86 3.44 8.16
C ASN A 65 -6.40 3.25 8.60
N ALA A 66 -5.45 3.70 7.78
CA ALA A 66 -4.02 3.56 8.03
C ALA A 66 -3.30 4.93 8.01
N LYS A 67 -2.10 5.00 8.61
CA LYS A 67 -1.21 6.17 8.56
C LYS A 67 0.05 5.84 7.79
N VAL A 68 0.57 6.82 7.04
CA VAL A 68 1.80 6.71 6.26
C VAL A 68 3.00 6.29 7.11
N ASP A 69 3.07 6.75 8.35
CA ASP A 69 4.16 6.44 9.28
C ASP A 69 4.23 4.95 9.64
N ASP A 70 3.11 4.23 9.53
CA ASP A 70 3.04 2.77 9.75
C ASP A 70 3.56 1.98 8.53
N PHE A 71 4.11 2.62 7.50
CA PHE A 71 4.56 1.96 6.26
C PHE A 71 6.03 2.22 5.94
N GLU A 72 6.70 1.15 5.55
CA GLU A 72 8.03 1.19 4.97
C GLU A 72 7.97 0.80 3.49
N MET A 73 8.76 1.48 2.65
CA MET A 73 8.86 1.20 1.23
C MET A 73 10.26 0.72 0.87
N ASP A 74 10.35 -0.52 0.41
CA ASP A 74 11.58 -1.12 -0.10
C ASP A 74 11.57 -1.10 -1.63
N PHE A 75 12.38 -0.21 -2.21
CA PHE A 75 12.53 -0.09 -3.66
C PHE A 75 13.33 -1.25 -4.28
N ALA A 76 14.23 -1.89 -3.52
CA ALA A 76 15.04 -3.00 -4.01
C ALA A 76 14.19 -4.26 -4.17
N ASN A 77 13.36 -4.55 -3.16
CA ASN A 77 12.44 -5.67 -3.16
C ASN A 77 11.07 -5.34 -3.78
N LYS A 78 10.81 -4.07 -4.10
CA LYS A 78 9.57 -3.56 -4.71
C LYS A 78 8.33 -3.84 -3.87
N ILE A 79 8.47 -3.73 -2.56
CA ILE A 79 7.41 -4.00 -1.57
C ILE A 79 7.17 -2.77 -0.69
N ILE A 80 5.91 -2.62 -0.27
CA ILE A 80 5.49 -1.70 0.77
C ILE A 80 4.93 -2.57 1.89
N THR A 81 5.50 -2.45 3.08
CA THR A 81 5.14 -3.26 4.25
C THR A 81 4.51 -2.38 5.30
N MET A 82 3.43 -2.85 5.95
CA MET A 82 2.97 -2.23 7.17
C MET A 82 3.84 -2.72 8.33
N VAL A 83 4.48 -1.79 9.02
CA VAL A 83 5.28 -2.02 10.21
C VAL A 83 4.48 -1.49 11.40
N ALA A 84 4.17 -2.32 12.41
CA ALA A 84 3.64 -1.74 13.64
C ALA A 84 4.77 -0.95 14.31
N ASP A 85 4.47 0.29 14.68
CA ASP A 85 5.33 1.08 15.55
C ASP A 85 5.68 0.23 16.78
N PRO A 86 6.96 -0.11 17.01
CA PRO A 86 7.36 -0.89 18.19
C PRO A 86 7.25 -0.07 19.50
N MET A 87 6.70 1.14 19.45
CA MET A 87 6.53 2.07 20.58
C MET A 87 5.06 2.36 20.94
N ALA A 88 4.09 1.59 20.41
CA ALA A 88 2.68 1.69 20.78
C ALA A 88 2.34 0.96 22.09
#